data_AF-A0A1F4D2K7-F1
#
_entry.id   AF-A0A1F4D2K7-F1
#
_cell.length_a   1.000
_cell.length_b   1.000
_cell.length_c   1.000
_cell.angle_alpha   90.00
_cell.angle_beta   90.00
_cell.angle_gamma   90.00
#
_symmetry.space_group_name_H-M   'P 1'
#
loop_
_entity.id
_entity.type
_entity.pdbx_description
1 polymer ?
#
loop_
_entity_poly.entity_id
_entity_poly.type
_entity_poly.pdbx_seq_one_letter_code
_entity_poly.pdbx_strand_id
1 'polypeptide(L)'
;MGYAAVSTLHGAGEGDYHYGVTPQALLALRLIFGNKASLDVTGREYFVTGAGGVTPGHDNIVRIDLAFTWRVQGPHAISIRYLGNRRDASYTTLGDRAQIRETVGIFYTFLGHDRFGAVEWR
;
A
#
# COMPACT_ATOMS: atom_id res chain seq x y z
N MET A 1 -10.97 4.11 -13.62
CA MET A 1 -11.04 2.72 -14.10
C MET A 1 -9.62 2.29 -14.44
N GLY A 2 -9.13 1.21 -13.84
CA GLY A 2 -7.77 0.71 -14.08
C GLY A 2 -7.82 -0.79 -14.35
N TYR A 3 -6.94 -1.27 -15.25
CA TYR A 3 -6.77 -2.68 -15.54
C TYR A 3 -5.55 -3.19 -14.77
N ALA A 4 -5.67 -4.33 -14.07
CA ALA A 4 -4.57 -5.00 -13.41
C ALA A 4 -4.58 -6.47 -13.79
N ALA A 5 -3.42 -7.01 -14.14
CA ALA A 5 -3.19 -8.44 -14.33
C ALA A 5 -2.56 -9.00 -13.06
N VAL A 6 -3.11 -10.11 -12.55
CA VAL A 6 -2.55 -10.84 -11.41
C VAL A 6 -2.20 -12.25 -11.89
N SER A 7 -0.96 -12.68 -11.62
CA SER A 7 -0.46 -14.02 -11.96
C SER A 7 -0.23 -14.83 -10.69
N THR A 8 -0.53 -16.13 -10.75
CA THR A 8 -0.35 -17.07 -9.64
C THR A 8 1.02 -17.74 -9.78
N LEU A 9 1.91 -17.56 -8.79
CA LEU A 9 3.15 -18.33 -8.70
C LEU A 9 2.79 -19.79 -8.38
N HIS A 10 2.89 -20.67 -9.39
CA HIS A 10 2.56 -22.12 -9.42
C HIS A 10 1.19 -22.50 -10.00
N GLY A 11 0.83 -21.99 -11.18
CA GLY A 11 -0.18 -22.59 -12.06
C GLY A 11 0.48 -23.49 -13.12
N ALA A 12 -0.09 -24.66 -13.36
CA ALA A 12 0.35 -25.58 -14.41
C ALA A 12 -0.05 -25.04 -15.80
N GLY A 13 0.69 -24.08 -16.33
CA GLY A 13 0.48 -23.56 -17.68
C GLY A 13 0.72 -22.07 -17.81
N GLU A 14 1.44 -21.71 -18.86
CA GLU A 14 1.74 -20.34 -19.27
C GLU A 14 0.46 -19.68 -19.81
N GLY A 15 -0.33 -19.00 -18.97
CA GLY A 15 -1.49 -18.24 -19.46
C GLY A 15 -2.66 -17.93 -18.52
N ASP A 16 -2.55 -18.09 -17.20
CA ASP A 16 -3.68 -17.87 -16.29
C ASP A 16 -3.86 -16.36 -15.97
N TYR A 17 -4.42 -15.60 -16.92
CA TYR A 17 -4.72 -14.18 -16.77
C TYR A 17 -6.19 -13.96 -16.38
N HIS A 18 -6.43 -13.51 -15.15
CA HIS A 18 -7.77 -13.16 -14.68
C HIS A 18 -8.05 -11.67 -14.88
N TYR A 19 -9.04 -11.35 -15.74
CA TYR A 19 -9.54 -10.00 -15.96
C TYR A 19 -10.89 -9.82 -15.27
N GLY A 20 -11.05 -8.71 -14.54
CA GLY A 20 -12.29 -8.39 -13.83
C GLY A 20 -12.35 -6.93 -13.41
N VAL A 21 -13.55 -6.44 -13.09
CA VAL A 21 -13.71 -5.13 -12.46
C VAL A 21 -13.11 -5.16 -11.06
N THR A 22 -12.35 -4.13 -10.72
CA THR A 22 -11.75 -3.94 -9.40
C THR A 22 -12.35 -2.70 -8.76
N PRO A 23 -13.59 -2.75 -8.22
CA PRO A 23 -14.07 -1.70 -7.35
C PRO A 23 -13.07 -1.52 -6.20
N GLN A 24 -12.65 -0.27 -6.02
CA GLN A 24 -11.71 0.13 -4.99
C GLN A 24 -12.44 1.00 -3.97
N ALA A 25 -12.42 0.59 -2.70
CA ALA A 25 -12.73 1.48 -1.60
C ALA A 25 -11.44 2.13 -1.09
N LEU A 26 -11.49 3.44 -0.82
CA LEU A 26 -10.35 4.21 -0.32
C LEU A 26 -10.80 5.07 0.87
N LEU A 27 -10.06 4.96 1.97
CA LEU A 27 -10.13 5.86 3.11
C LEU A 27 -8.75 6.49 3.31
N ALA A 28 -8.68 7.81 3.37
CA ALA A 28 -7.44 8.54 3.66
C ALA A 28 -7.72 9.62 4.71
N LEU A 29 -6.97 9.58 5.80
CA LEU A 29 -7.09 10.50 6.94
C LEU A 29 -5.71 11.07 7.27
N ARG A 30 -5.67 12.37 7.52
CA ARG A 30 -4.49 13.07 8.02
C ARG A 30 -4.86 13.94 9.21
N LEU A 31 -4.15 13.75 10.31
CA LEU A 31 -4.24 14.54 11.53
C LEU A 31 -2.94 15.31 11.70
N ILE A 32 -3.03 16.61 11.97
CA ILE A 32 -1.87 17.48 12.15
C ILE A 32 -1.96 18.12 13.54
N PHE A 33 -0.93 17.90 14.34
CA PHE A 33 -0.81 18.42 15.70
C PHE A 33 0.15 19.61 15.72
N GLY A 34 -0.38 20.75 15.31
CA GLY A 34 0.38 22.00 15.16
C GLY A 34 1.56 21.83 14.20
N ASN A 35 2.74 22.24 14.65
CA ASN A 35 3.99 22.10 13.89
C ASN A 35 4.87 20.92 14.35
N LYS A 36 4.37 20.07 15.24
CA LYS A 36 5.18 19.04 15.91
C LYS A 36 4.93 17.63 15.40
N ALA A 37 3.70 17.28 15.03
CA ALA A 37 3.43 15.91 14.63
C ALA A 37 2.34 15.80 13.57
N SER A 38 2.38 14.72 12.81
CA SER A 38 1.29 14.29 11.93
C SER A 38 1.06 12.79 12.06
N LEU A 39 -0.20 12.40 11.90
CA LEU A 39 -0.61 11.00 11.73
C LEU A 39 -1.33 10.88 10.40
N ASP A 40 -0.83 9.99 9.55
CA ASP A 40 -1.38 9.64 8.25
C ASP A 40 -1.90 8.20 8.29
N VAL A 41 -3.13 8.01 7.82
CA VAL A 41 -3.78 6.70 7.74
C VAL A 41 -4.38 6.56 6.35
N THR A 42 -4.02 5.51 5.63
CA THR A 42 -4.63 5.16 4.34
C THR A 42 -5.04 3.70 4.32
N GLY A 43 -6.33 3.44 4.12
CA GLY A 43 -6.89 2.11 3.88
C GLY A 43 -7.37 1.99 2.44
N ARG A 44 -7.01 0.89 1.77
CA ARG A 44 -7.45 0.56 0.41
C ARG A 44 -7.93 -0.89 0.37
N GLU A 45 -9.10 -1.11 -0.17
CA GLU A 45 -9.62 -2.46 -0.42
C GLU A 45 -9.91 -2.61 -1.91
N TYR A 46 -9.54 -3.77 -2.45
CA TYR A 46 -9.74 -4.15 -3.83
C TYR A 46 -10.50 -5.46 -3.87
N PHE A 47 -11.68 -5.44 -4.48
CA PHE A 47 -12.44 -6.65 -4.73
C PHE A 47 -12.26 -7.06 -6.19
N VAL A 48 -11.66 -8.22 -6.43
CA VAL A 48 -11.47 -8.77 -7.78
C VAL A 48 -12.47 -9.89 -7.98
N THR A 49 -13.55 -9.65 -8.73
CA THR A 49 -14.43 -10.73 -9.19
C THR A 49 -13.76 -11.48 -10.34
N GLY A 50 -13.57 -12.80 -10.21
CA GLY A 50 -13.12 -13.65 -11.31
C GLY A 50 -14.20 -13.75 -12.38
N ALA A 51 -14.24 -12.80 -13.31
CA ALA A 51 -15.15 -12.81 -14.46
C ALA A 51 -14.50 -13.38 -15.74
N GLY A 52 -13.25 -13.87 -15.67
CA GLY A 52 -12.50 -14.26 -16.87
C GLY A 52 -11.50 -15.40 -16.72
N GLY A 53 -11.63 -16.25 -15.68
CA GLY A 53 -10.81 -17.45 -15.50
C GLY A 53 -11.58 -18.73 -15.78
N VAL A 54 -10.87 -19.81 -16.13
CA VAL A 54 -11.43 -21.17 -16.36
C VAL A 54 -12.13 -21.71 -15.10
N THR A 55 -11.91 -21.10 -13.93
CA THR A 55 -12.44 -21.52 -12.63
C THR A 55 -13.12 -20.35 -11.90
N PRO A 56 -14.38 -20.48 -11.43
CA PRO A 56 -15.04 -19.47 -10.61
C PRO A 56 -14.28 -19.21 -9.30
N GLY A 57 -14.08 -17.93 -8.95
CA GLY A 57 -13.42 -17.50 -7.72
C GLY A 57 -13.38 -15.98 -7.53
N HIS A 58 -12.97 -15.53 -6.34
CA HIS A 58 -12.78 -14.11 -6.03
C HIS A 58 -11.54 -13.90 -5.16
N ASP A 59 -11.01 -12.68 -5.23
CA ASP A 59 -9.84 -12.26 -4.47
C ASP A 59 -10.13 -10.92 -3.81
N ASN A 60 -9.91 -10.85 -2.49
CA ASN A 60 -10.03 -9.62 -1.73
C ASN A 60 -8.66 -9.21 -1.20
N ILE A 61 -8.25 -7.98 -1.52
CA ILE A 61 -6.96 -7.43 -1.11
C ILE A 61 -7.20 -6.18 -0.28
N VAL A 62 -6.77 -6.21 0.98
CA VAL A 62 -6.79 -5.07 1.91
C VAL A 62 -5.36 -4.57 2.11
N ARG A 63 -5.17 -3.26 1.98
CA ARG A 63 -3.91 -2.56 2.23
C ARG A 63 -4.12 -1.44 3.23
N ILE A 64 -3.29 -1.41 4.25
CA ILE A 64 -3.27 -0.36 5.28
C ILE A 64 -1.88 0.25 5.32
N ASP A 65 -1.81 1.58 5.28
CA ASP A 65 -0.60 2.38 5.44
C ASP A 65 -0.83 3.35 6.61
N LEU A 66 0.02 3.28 7.62
CA LEU A 66 0.04 4.19 8.75
C LEU A 66 1.41 4.87 8.81
N ALA A 67 1.43 6.19 8.96
CA ALA A 67 2.66 6.92 9.22
C ALA A 67 2.45 7.93 10.35
N PHE A 68 3.25 7.80 11.39
CA PHE A 68 3.36 8.81 12.43
C PHE A 68 4.69 9.53 12.28
N THR A 69 4.65 10.85 12.16
CA THR A 69 5.83 11.71 12.04
C THR A 69 5.88 12.68 13.21
N TRP A 70 7.04 12.77 13.87
CA TRP A 70 7.33 13.70 14.95
C TRP A 70 8.52 14.59 14.58
N ARG A 71 8.31 15.91 14.60
CA ARG A 71 9.34 16.94 14.48
C ARG A 71 10.07 17.09 15.81
N VAL A 72 11.35 16.72 15.82
CA VAL A 72 12.18 16.73 17.04
C VAL A 72 12.63 18.15 17.35
N GLN A 73 13.35 18.78 16.41
CA GLN A 73 13.84 20.14 16.55
C GLN A 73 14.20 20.70 15.18
N GLY A 74 13.90 21.98 14.94
CA GLY A 74 14.27 22.64 13.69
C GLY A 74 13.81 21.82 12.48
N PRO A 75 14.65 21.55 11.48
CA PRO A 75 14.30 20.77 10.30
C PRO A 75 14.28 19.24 10.50
N HIS A 76 14.50 18.73 11.71
CA HIS A 76 14.67 17.31 11.98
C HIS A 76 13.36 16.66 12.42
N ALA A 77 13.04 15.51 11.81
CA ALA A 77 11.89 14.69 12.17
C ALA A 77 12.22 13.19 12.16
N ILE A 78 11.49 12.43 12.98
CA ILE A 78 11.51 10.98 13.01
C ILE A 78 10.12 10.50 12.64
N SER A 79 10.02 9.42 11.85
CA SER A 79 8.74 8.81 11.51
C SER A 79 8.77 7.31 11.76
N ILE A 80 7.64 6.77 12.20
CA ILE A 80 7.36 5.34 12.22
C ILE A 80 6.29 5.08 11.17
N ARG A 81 6.54 4.11 10.29
CA ARG A 81 5.56 3.69 9.28
C ARG A 81 5.24 2.22 9.44
N TYR A 82 3.97 1.88 9.28
CA TYR A 82 3.48 0.51 9.23
C TYR A 82 2.73 0.31 7.91
N LEU A 83 3.10 -0.75 7.19
CA LEU A 83 2.43 -1.17 5.97
C LEU A 83 1.91 -2.60 6.16
N GLY A 84 0.60 -2.77 6.11
CA GLY A 84 -0.09 -4.06 6.15
C GLY A 84 -0.73 -4.38 4.81
N ASN A 85 -0.58 -5.62 4.35
CA ASN A 85 -1.26 -6.14 3.18
C ASN A 85 -1.81 -7.54 3.48
N ARG A 86 -3.13 -7.68 3.41
CA ARG A 86 -3.83 -8.96 3.51
C ARG A 86 -4.49 -9.28 2.18
N ARG A 87 -4.37 -10.53 1.75
CA ARG A 87 -5.02 -11.07 0.57
C ARG A 87 -5.75 -12.35 0.94
N ASP A 88 -7.04 -12.39 0.75
CA ASP A 88 -7.88 -13.57 0.92
C ASP A 88 -8.41 -13.99 -0.45
N ALA A 89 -8.08 -15.19 -0.91
CA ALA A 89 -8.48 -15.70 -2.21
C ALA A 89 -9.20 -17.04 -2.07
N SER A 90 -10.33 -17.18 -2.78
CA SER A 90 -11.13 -18.41 -2.79
C SER A 90 -11.35 -18.85 -4.24
N TYR A 91 -10.89 -20.07 -4.56
CA TYR A 91 -11.05 -20.68 -5.87
C TYR A 91 -11.53 -22.12 -5.74
N THR A 92 -12.45 -22.55 -6.62
CA THR A 92 -13.05 -23.89 -6.57
C THR A 92 -12.07 -25.04 -6.80
N THR A 93 -10.88 -24.78 -7.39
CA THR A 93 -9.83 -25.78 -7.64
C THR A 93 -8.67 -25.74 -6.63
N LEU A 94 -8.42 -24.60 -5.99
CA LEU A 94 -7.24 -24.35 -5.14
C LEU A 94 -7.57 -24.20 -3.64
N GLY A 95 -8.86 -24.14 -3.30
CA GLY A 95 -9.33 -23.89 -1.94
C GLY A 95 -9.10 -22.44 -1.47
N ASP A 96 -9.41 -22.18 -0.21
CA ASP A 96 -9.23 -20.87 0.41
C ASP A 96 -7.76 -20.63 0.79
N ARG A 97 -7.24 -19.44 0.48
CA ARG A 97 -5.87 -19.02 0.84
C ARG A 97 -5.86 -17.62 1.42
N ALA A 98 -5.24 -17.46 2.59
CA ALA A 98 -4.98 -16.17 3.22
C ALA A 98 -3.48 -15.89 3.24
N GLN A 99 -3.08 -14.69 2.80
CA GLN A 99 -1.69 -14.22 2.88
C GLN A 99 -1.65 -12.85 3.57
N ILE A 100 -0.80 -12.73 4.57
CA ILE A 100 -0.59 -11.49 5.33
C ILE A 100 0.89 -11.10 5.20
N ARG A 101 1.15 -9.82 4.90
CA ARG A 101 2.49 -9.23 4.91
C ARG A 101 2.44 -7.90 5.64
N GLU A 102 3.35 -7.74 6.59
CA GLU A 102 3.46 -6.54 7.42
C GLU A 102 4.89 -6.01 7.38
N THR A 103 5.05 -4.70 7.46
CA THR A 103 6.36 -4.06 7.50
C THR A 103 6.30 -2.85 8.40
N VAL A 104 7.24 -2.77 9.34
CA VAL A 104 7.45 -1.59 10.19
C VAL A 104 8.79 -0.96 9.82
N GLY A 105 8.80 0.34 9.61
CA GLY A 105 10.00 1.10 9.29
C GLY A 105 10.14 2.33 10.18
N ILE A 106 11.37 2.66 10.54
CA ILE A 106 11.73 3.89 11.23
C ILE A 106 12.52 4.75 10.24
N PHE A 107 12.14 6.02 10.12
CA PHE A 107 12.70 6.95 9.15
C PHE A 107 13.16 8.20 9.86
N TYR A 108 14.29 8.73 9.43
CA TYR A 108 14.76 10.04 9.82
C TYR A 108 14.63 10.99 8.64
N THR A 109 14.21 12.21 8.89
CA THR A 109 14.05 13.25 7.87
C THR A 109 14.74 14.52 8.34
N PHE A 110 15.55 15.09 7.45
CA PHE A 110 16.15 16.41 7.61
C PHE A 110 15.71 17.27 6.44
N LEU A 111 14.99 18.36 6.73
CA LEU A 111 14.56 19.31 5.72
C LEU A 111 15.61 20.42 5.55
N GLY A 112 16.38 20.37 4.46
CA GLY A 112 17.34 21.44 4.15
C GLY A 112 16.66 22.81 4.03
N HIS A 113 17.41 23.88 4.32
CA HIS A 113 16.98 25.23 3.96
C HIS A 113 16.95 25.41 2.44
N ASP A 114 16.20 26.39 1.94
CA ASP A 114 16.01 26.72 0.51
C ASP A 114 17.30 26.97 -0.29
N ARG A 115 18.49 26.94 0.35
CA ARG A 115 19.82 27.14 -0.26
C ARG A 115 20.69 25.88 -0.28
N PHE A 116 20.13 24.69 -0.10
CA PHE A 116 20.86 23.42 -0.18
C PHE A 116 21.22 23.11 -1.66
N GLY A 117 22.20 23.84 -2.22
CA GLY A 117 22.67 23.67 -3.60
C GLY A 117 23.03 24.96 -4.35
N ALA A 118 22.72 26.14 -3.80
CA ALA A 118 23.17 27.40 -4.38
C ALA A 118 24.61 27.68 -3.92
N VAL A 119 25.60 27.40 -4.78
CA VAL A 119 26.94 27.95 -4.62
C VAL A 119 26.85 29.45 -4.85
N GLU A 120 27.06 30.25 -3.81
CA GLU A 120 27.28 31.69 -3.95
C GLU A 120 28.68 31.85 -4.56
N TRP A 121 28.75 32.02 -5.88
CA TRP A 121 30.00 32.40 -6.55
C TRP A 121 30.21 33.89 -6.33
N ARG A 122 31.15 34.26 -5.45
CA ARG A 122 31.74 35.60 -5.44
C ARG A 122 33.17 35.59 -4.93
#